data_AF-A0A699W882-F1
#
_entry.id   AF-A0A699W882-F1
#
_cell.length_a   1.000
_cell.length_b   1.000
_cell.length_c   1.000
_cell.angle_alpha   90.00
_cell.angle_beta   90.00
_cell.angle_gamma   90.00
#
_symmetry.space_group_name_H-M   'P 1'
#
loop_
_entity.id
_entity.type
_entity.pdbx_description
1 polymer ?
#
loop_
_entity_poly.entity_id
_entity_poly.type
_entity_poly.pdbx_seq_one_letter_code
_entity_poly.pdbx_strand_id
1 'polypeptide(L)' 'AFPVSLTGAASRWLRNEPIGSITTWDGRETKFPNKYCPPARTAKKMEKINNFQQEPDENLYQAWG' A
#
# COMPACT_ATOMS: atom_id res chain seq x y z
N ALA A 1 -17.86 -0.26 -4.09
CA ALA A 1 -17.80 -1.75 -4.16
C ALA A 1 -16.35 -2.22 -4.00
N PHE A 2 -15.97 -2.72 -2.82
CA PHE A 2 -14.59 -3.11 -2.52
C PHE A 2 -14.07 -4.31 -3.35
N PRO A 3 -14.85 -5.39 -3.59
CA PRO A 3 -14.37 -6.50 -4.41
C PRO A 3 -14.15 -6.14 -5.89
N VAL A 4 -14.89 -5.15 -6.41
CA VAL A 4 -14.87 -4.75 -7.83
C VAL A 4 -13.62 -3.92 -8.16
N SER A 5 -13.05 -3.22 -7.18
CA SER A 5 -11.81 -2.45 -7.34
C SER A 5 -10.53 -3.30 -7.24
N LEU A 6 -10.61 -4.57 -6.80
CA LEU A 6 -9.43 -5.42 -6.64
C LEU A 6 -9.09 -6.14 -7.94
N THR A 7 -7.85 -5.97 -8.40
CA THR A 7 -7.30 -6.65 -9.57
C THR A 7 -6.11 -7.55 -9.19
N GLY A 8 -5.70 -8.43 -10.11
CA GLY A 8 -4.48 -9.24 -9.98
C GLY A 8 -4.35 -10.00 -8.65
N ALA A 9 -3.22 -9.79 -7.96
CA ALA A 9 -2.87 -10.48 -6.72
C ALA A 9 -3.84 -10.20 -5.57
N ALA A 10 -4.39 -8.99 -5.48
CA ALA A 10 -5.35 -8.61 -4.45
C ALA A 10 -6.69 -9.33 -4.63
N SER A 11 -7.14 -9.42 -5.89
CA SER A 11 -8.36 -10.16 -6.24
C SER A 11 -8.22 -11.65 -5.94
N ARG A 12 -7.06 -12.25 -6.26
CA ARG A 12 -6.77 -13.66 -5.95
C ARG A 12 -6.70 -13.94 -4.46
N TRP A 13 -6.04 -13.06 -3.70
CA TRP A 13 -5.98 -13.18 -2.25
C TRP A 13 -7.37 -13.15 -1.61
N LEU A 14 -8.21 -12.18 -1.97
CA LEU A 14 -9.56 -12.08 -1.41
C LEU A 14 -10.41 -13.33 -1.69
N ARG A 15 -10.22 -13.99 -2.86
CA ARG A 15 -10.89 -15.25 -3.19
C ARG A 15 -10.38 -16.46 -2.40
N ASN A 16 -9.12 -16.43 -1.98
CA ASN A 16 -8.48 -17.51 -1.24
C ASN A 16 -8.63 -17.35 0.28
N GLU A 17 -9.08 -16.19 0.75
CA GLU A 17 -9.40 -16.00 2.16
C GLU A 17 -10.54 -16.93 2.59
N PRO A 18 -10.50 -17.49 3.81
CA PRO A 18 -11.55 -18.38 4.30
C PRO A 18 -12.93 -17.72 4.21
N ILE A 19 -13.95 -18.49 3.85
CA ILE A 19 -15.34 -18.02 3.89
C ILE A 19 -15.63 -17.56 5.32
N GLY A 20 -16.22 -16.37 5.47
CA GLY A 20 -16.50 -15.80 6.79
C GLY A 20 -15.35 -15.00 7.40
N SER A 21 -14.15 -15.00 6.80
CA SER A 21 -13.00 -14.27 7.33
C SER A 21 -13.11 -12.75 7.19
N ILE A 22 -13.83 -12.25 6.18
CA ILE A 22 -14.03 -10.83 5.88
C ILE A 22 -15.52 -10.61 5.61
N THR A 23 -16.32 -10.62 6.67
CA THR A 23 -17.78 -10.46 6.62
C THR A 23 -18.24 -9.05 6.89
N THR A 24 -17.42 -8.25 7.58
CA THR A 24 -17.72 -6.86 7.95
C THR A 24 -16.85 -5.89 7.13
N TRP A 25 -17.30 -4.63 7.07
CA TRP A 25 -16.50 -3.55 6.51
C TRP A 25 -15.21 -3.33 7.32
N ASP A 26 -15.31 -3.34 8.65
CA ASP A 26 -14.17 -3.24 9.58
C ASP A 26 -13.09 -4.30 9.31
N GLY A 27 -13.50 -5.55 9.05
CA GLY A 27 -12.57 -6.62 8.66
C GLY A 27 -11.84 -6.35 7.33
N ARG A 28 -12.45 -5.58 6.42
CA ARG A 28 -11.81 -5.18 5.14
C ARG A 28 -10.77 -4.09 5.38
N GLU A 29 -11.12 -3.07 6.15
CA GLU A 29 -10.24 -1.94 6.47
C GLU A 29 -9.04 -2.33 7.34
N THR A 30 -9.11 -3.46 8.03
CA THR A 30 -7.98 -3.99 8.82
C THR A 30 -7.14 -5.00 8.04
N LYS A 31 -7.74 -6.04 7.47
CA LYS A 31 -6.99 -7.14 6.85
C LYS A 31 -6.28 -6.75 5.55
N PHE A 32 -6.93 -5.95 4.70
CA PHE A 32 -6.34 -5.58 3.42
C PHE A 32 -5.10 -4.70 3.58
N PRO A 33 -5.11 -3.61 4.37
CA PRO A 33 -3.91 -2.82 4.60
C PRO A 33 -2.81 -3.62 5.31
N ASN A 34 -3.15 -4.49 6.25
CA ASN A 34 -2.14 -5.34 6.90
C ASN A 34 -1.41 -6.25 5.90
N LYS A 35 -2.10 -6.75 4.86
CA LYS A 35 -1.50 -7.60 3.83
C LYS A 35 -0.70 -6.80 2.78
N TYR A 36 -1.24 -5.67 2.32
CA TYR A 36 -0.73 -4.96 1.14
C TYR A 36 -0.02 -3.64 1.44
N CYS A 37 -0.31 -3.02 2.58
CA CYS A 37 0.28 -1.76 3.06
C CYS A 37 0.94 -1.95 4.44
N PRO A 38 1.83 -2.94 4.63
CA PRO A 38 2.38 -3.23 5.94
C PRO A 38 3.16 -2.01 6.49
N PRO A 39 3.05 -1.70 7.80
CA PRO A 39 3.63 -0.50 8.39
C PRO A 39 5.12 -0.33 8.10
N ALA A 40 5.90 -1.41 8.10
CA ALA A 40 7.34 -1.36 7.79
C ALA A 40 7.65 -0.85 6.37
N ARG A 41 6.83 -1.23 5.37
CA ARG A 41 7.01 -0.72 4.00
C ARG A 41 6.64 0.75 3.91
N THR A 42 5.59 1.17 4.62
CA THR A 42 5.18 2.57 4.71
C THR A 42 6.26 3.40 5.41
N ALA A 43 6.78 2.94 6.55
CA ALA A 43 7.85 3.58 7.30
C ALA A 43 9.12 3.77 6.45
N LYS A 44 9.56 2.72 5.73
CA LYS A 44 10.71 2.83 4.82
C LYS A 44 10.51 3.86 3.71
N LYS A 45 9.29 4.01 3.18
CA LYS A 45 8.99 5.06 2.20
C LYS A 45 9.04 6.45 2.86
N MET A 46 8.47 6.60 4.05
CA MET A 46 8.52 7.86 4.80
C MET A 46 9.94 8.25 5.16
N GLU A 47 10.79 7.30 5.55
CA GLU A 47 12.21 7.53 5.81
C GLU A 47 12.93 8.08 4.57
N LYS A 48 12.67 7.52 3.39
CA LYS A 48 13.23 8.05 2.13
C LYS A 48 12.77 9.46 1.83
N ILE A 49 11.50 9.78 2.10
CA ILE A 49 10.96 11.13 1.91
C ILE A 49 11.57 12.12 2.90
N ASN A 50 11.68 11.73 4.17
CA ASN A 50 12.21 12.58 5.24
C ASN A 50 13.72 12.85 5.08
N ASN A 51 14.46 11.87 4.57
CA ASN A 51 15.89 11.98 4.32
C ASN A 51 16.18 12.41 2.87
N PHE A 52 15.16 12.83 2.12
CA PHE A 52 15.36 13.30 0.75
C PHE A 52 16.13 14.62 0.76
N GLN A 53 17.18 14.67 -0.05
CA GLN A 53 17.96 15.87 -0.30
C GLN A 53 18.25 15.94 -1.80
N GLN A 54 17.98 17.09 -2.39
CA GLN A 54 18.33 17.38 -3.79
C GLN A 54 19.86 17.49 -3.90
N GLU A 55 20.44 16.85 -4.92
CA GLU A 55 21.88 16.93 -5.16
C GLU A 55 22.27 18.31 -5.70
N PRO A 56 23.51 18.78 -5.46
CA PRO A 56 23.93 20.15 -5.80
C PRO A 56 23.81 20.51 -7.29
N ASP A 57 23.87 19.53 -8.17
CA ASP A 57 23.82 19.68 -9.63
C ASP A 57 22.46 19.31 -10.25
N GLU A 58 21.51 18.81 -9.46
CA GLU A 58 20.15 18.54 -9.92
C GLU A 58 19.32 19.81 -9.96
N ASN A 59 18.46 19.96 -10.98
CA ASN A 59 17.38 20.93 -10.92
C ASN A 59 16.12 20.33 -10.25
N LEU A 60 15.16 21.18 -9.89
CA LEU A 60 13.95 20.76 -9.18
C LEU A 60 13.16 19.66 -9.92
N TYR A 61 13.12 19.72 -11.26
CA TYR A 61 12.41 18.72 -12.06
C TYR A 61 13.12 17.36 -12.03
N GLN A 62 14.47 17.35 -12.01
CA GLN A 62 15.24 16.11 -11.90
C GLN A 62 15.10 15.48 -10.50
N ALA A 63 15.09 16.32 -9.45
CA ALA A 63 14.98 15.87 -8.08
C ALA A 63 13.57 15.33 -7.72
N TRP A 64 12.50 15.89 -8.29
CA TRP A 64 11.11 15.54 -7.95
C TRP A 64 10.33 14.77 -9.02
N GLY A 65 10.84 14.67 -10.25
CA GLY A 65 10.20 13.99 -11.38
C GLY A 65 10.48 12.49 -11.41
#